data_AF-A0A7K5PV49-F1
#
_entry.id   AF-A0A7K5PV49-F1
#
_cell.length_a   1.000
_cell.length_b   1.000
_cell.length_c   1.000
_cell.angle_alpha   90.00
_cell.angle_beta   90.00
_cell.angle_gamma   90.00
#
_symmetry.space_group_name_H-M   'P 1'
#
loop_
_entity.id
_entity.type
_entity.pdbx_description
1 polymer ?
#
loop_
_entity_poly.entity_id
_entity_poly.type
_entity_poly.pdbx_seq_one_letter_code
_entity_poly.pdbx_strand_id
1 'polypeptide(L)'
;PGRQVQVLSGHVQWVYCCSISPDCSMLCSAAGEKSALLWSMRSYTLIRRLEGHQSSVVSCDFSPDSALLVTASYDACVIMWDPYTGEQLRTLRHVPLHSTLDSSSEIHTSSLRSVCFSPEGLYLATVADDRLLRIWALEFRSPVAFAPMTNGLCCMYFPHGGFIATGTRDGHVQFWTAPRVLSSLKHLCRKALRTFLTTYQVLALPIPRKLKEFLTYRTF
;
A
#
# COMPACT_ATOMS: atom_id res chain seq x y z
N PRO A 1 -25.45 6.01 -18.20
CA PRO A 1 -24.58 7.00 -18.87
C PRO A 1 -23.46 7.43 -17.91
N GLY A 2 -22.22 7.50 -18.38
CA GLY A 2 -21.12 8.01 -17.56
C GLY A 2 -21.25 9.53 -17.44
N ARG A 3 -21.64 10.02 -16.26
CA ARG A 3 -21.70 11.46 -15.96
C ARG A 3 -20.59 11.79 -14.95
N GLN A 4 -19.76 12.78 -15.26
CA GLN A 4 -18.82 13.32 -14.29
C GLN A 4 -19.60 13.99 -13.14
N VAL A 5 -19.40 13.48 -11.92
CA VAL A 5 -20.09 13.97 -10.71
C VAL A 5 -19.25 15.03 -9.98
N GLN A 6 -17.93 14.81 -9.89
CA GLN A 6 -17.03 15.65 -9.12
C GLN A 6 -15.61 15.63 -9.71
N VAL A 7 -14.86 16.72 -9.51
CA VAL A 7 -13.41 16.79 -9.78
C VAL A 7 -12.70 17.16 -8.49
N LEU A 8 -11.67 16.39 -8.13
CA LEU A 8 -10.79 16.69 -7.02
C LEU A 8 -9.52 17.36 -7.58
N SER A 9 -9.32 18.64 -7.24
CA SER A 9 -8.17 19.41 -7.70
C SER A 9 -7.20 19.66 -6.55
N GLY A 10 -5.91 19.39 -6.76
CA GLY A 10 -4.87 19.65 -5.75
C GLY A 10 -3.49 19.11 -6.10
N HIS A 11 -3.39 18.03 -6.88
CA HIS A 11 -2.12 17.58 -7.43
C HIS A 11 -1.57 18.56 -8.48
N VAL A 12 -0.25 18.78 -8.46
CA VAL A 12 0.48 19.63 -9.42
C VAL A 12 1.13 18.80 -10.55
N GLN A 13 1.07 17.47 -10.43
CA GLN A 13 1.65 16.51 -11.36
C GLN A 13 0.61 15.47 -11.77
N TRP A 14 0.95 14.61 -12.74
CA TRP A 14 0.09 13.52 -13.17
C TRP A 14 -0.26 12.58 -12.01
N VAL A 15 -1.55 12.27 -11.88
CA VAL A 15 -2.07 11.27 -10.95
C VAL A 15 -1.93 9.90 -11.61
N TYR A 16 -1.13 9.03 -11.01
CA TYR A 16 -0.86 7.68 -11.54
C TYR A 16 -1.82 6.63 -11.01
N CYS A 17 -2.29 6.81 -9.77
CA CYS A 17 -3.09 5.82 -9.08
C CYS A 17 -4.03 6.51 -8.08
N CYS A 18 -5.18 5.89 -7.84
CA CYS A 18 -6.04 6.19 -6.71
C CYS A 18 -6.61 4.90 -6.11
N SER A 19 -6.94 4.94 -4.83
CA SER A 19 -7.59 3.83 -4.11
C SER A 19 -8.64 4.40 -3.16
N ILE A 20 -9.79 3.74 -3.09
CA ILE A 20 -10.88 4.08 -2.17
C ILE A 20 -10.78 3.14 -0.98
N SER A 21 -10.93 3.67 0.23
CA SER A 21 -10.96 2.85 1.43
C SER A 21 -12.19 1.92 1.41
N PRO A 22 -12.08 0.66 1.87
CA PRO A 22 -13.22 -0.26 1.90
C PRO A 22 -14.48 0.25 2.62
N ASP A 23 -14.31 1.09 3.65
CA ASP A 23 -15.41 1.76 4.37
C ASP A 23 -16.02 2.95 3.60
N CYS A 24 -15.52 3.24 2.39
CA CYS A 24 -15.92 4.33 1.50
C CYS A 24 -15.81 5.73 2.12
N SER A 25 -15.01 5.90 3.17
CA SER A 25 -14.86 7.19 3.86
C SER A 25 -13.78 8.08 3.24
N MET A 26 -12.74 7.48 2.65
CA MET A 26 -11.58 8.17 2.12
C MET A 26 -11.19 7.68 0.72
N LEU A 27 -10.53 8.56 -0.03
CA LEU A 27 -9.80 8.22 -1.24
C LEU A 27 -8.36 8.69 -1.08
N CYS A 28 -7.41 7.85 -1.48
CA CYS A 28 -6.01 8.23 -1.62
C CYS A 28 -5.70 8.38 -3.11
N SER A 29 -4.93 9.41 -3.46
CA SER A 29 -4.39 9.59 -4.80
C SER A 29 -2.87 9.77 -4.75
N ALA A 30 -2.19 9.06 -5.65
CA ALA A 30 -0.74 9.05 -5.82
C ALA A 30 -0.39 9.70 -7.16
N ALA A 31 0.59 10.60 -7.13
CA ALA A 31 0.97 11.42 -8.28
C ALA A 31 2.48 11.57 -8.41
N GLY A 32 2.93 12.18 -9.52
CA GLY A 32 4.34 12.49 -9.82
C GLY A 32 5.09 13.40 -8.85
N GLU A 33 4.55 13.64 -7.66
CA GLU A 33 5.17 14.39 -6.57
C GLU A 33 5.53 13.50 -5.37
N LYS A 34 6.21 14.08 -4.38
CA LYS A 34 6.76 13.37 -3.21
C LYS A 34 5.72 13.04 -2.12
N SER A 35 4.44 13.21 -2.42
CA SER A 35 3.35 13.05 -1.47
C SER A 35 2.13 12.42 -2.10
N ALA A 36 1.40 11.64 -1.31
CA ALA A 36 0.04 11.24 -1.64
C ALA A 36 -0.97 12.21 -1.02
N LEU A 37 -2.15 12.36 -1.63
CA LEU A 37 -3.24 13.16 -1.10
C LEU A 37 -4.37 12.27 -0.62
N LEU A 38 -4.89 12.56 0.58
CA LEU A 38 -6.07 11.91 1.15
C LEU A 38 -7.28 12.84 1.05
N TRP A 39 -8.38 12.30 0.56
CA TRP A 39 -9.62 13.03 0.29
C TRP A 39 -10.78 12.41 1.05
N SER A 40 -11.73 13.26 1.45
CA SER A 40 -12.99 12.83 2.02
C SER A 40 -13.94 12.43 0.91
N MET A 41 -14.46 11.20 0.95
CA MET A 41 -15.48 10.75 0.00
C MET A 41 -16.88 11.30 0.31
N ARG A 42 -17.07 11.87 1.49
CA ARG A 42 -18.32 12.54 1.88
C ARG A 42 -18.41 13.98 1.38
N SER A 43 -17.32 14.73 1.53
CA SER A 43 -17.28 16.18 1.23
C SER A 43 -16.49 16.51 -0.02
N TYR A 44 -15.75 15.54 -0.61
CA TYR A 44 -14.87 15.75 -1.76
C TYR A 44 -13.81 16.82 -1.53
N THR A 45 -13.34 16.94 -0.28
CA THR A 45 -12.32 17.89 0.14
C THR A 45 -11.04 17.17 0.52
N LEU A 46 -9.89 17.85 0.32
CA LEU A 46 -8.60 17.37 0.80
C LEU A 46 -8.64 17.28 2.33
N ILE A 47 -8.30 16.10 2.86
CA ILE A 47 -8.13 15.86 4.30
C ILE A 47 -6.68 16.18 4.68
N ARG A 48 -5.72 15.57 3.98
CA ARG A 48 -4.30 15.57 4.34
C ARG A 48 -3.40 15.39 3.12
N ARG A 49 -2.20 15.95 3.20
CA ARG A 49 -1.05 15.65 2.32
C ARG A 49 -0.09 14.76 3.10
N LEU A 50 0.17 13.56 2.58
CA LEU A 50 1.05 12.57 3.20
C LEU A 50 2.46 12.74 2.66
N GLU A 51 3.31 13.40 3.44
CA GLU A 51 4.69 13.73 3.07
C GLU A 51 5.68 12.77 3.74
N GLY A 52 6.65 12.26 2.98
CA GLY A 52 7.68 11.36 3.50
C GLY A 52 8.50 10.66 2.41
N HIS A 53 7.90 10.47 1.23
CA HIS A 53 8.62 9.97 0.07
C HIS A 53 9.65 10.99 -0.45
N GLN A 54 10.71 10.49 -1.08
CA GLN A 54 11.79 11.29 -1.64
C GLN A 54 11.70 11.43 -3.16
N SER A 55 10.76 10.72 -3.79
CA SER A 55 10.47 10.75 -5.22
C SER A 55 8.96 10.56 -5.47
N SER A 56 8.57 10.48 -6.74
CA SER A 56 7.18 10.36 -7.18
C SER A 56 6.46 9.16 -6.54
N VAL A 57 5.28 9.41 -5.97
CA VAL A 57 4.39 8.36 -5.47
C VAL A 57 3.54 7.82 -6.62
N VAL A 58 3.68 6.54 -6.93
CA VAL A 58 3.10 5.96 -8.16
C VAL A 58 1.97 4.97 -7.91
N SER A 59 1.86 4.46 -6.69
CA SER A 59 0.82 3.51 -6.32
C SER A 59 0.41 3.74 -4.88
N CYS A 60 -0.86 3.49 -4.59
CA CYS A 60 -1.40 3.51 -3.25
C CYS A 60 -2.49 2.46 -3.10
N ASP A 61 -2.66 1.92 -1.89
CA ASP A 61 -3.73 0.97 -1.61
C ASP A 61 -4.15 0.98 -0.14
N PHE A 62 -5.43 0.78 0.13
CA PHE A 62 -5.95 0.67 1.50
C PHE A 62 -5.94 -0.78 1.96
N SER A 63 -5.71 -0.99 3.26
CA SER A 63 -5.91 -2.32 3.85
C SER A 63 -7.40 -2.71 3.80
N PRO A 64 -7.71 -4.02 3.80
CA PRO A 64 -9.10 -4.48 3.75
C PRO A 64 -9.99 -4.02 4.91
N ASP A 65 -9.40 -3.61 6.04
CA ASP A 65 -10.10 -3.04 7.20
C ASP A 65 -10.10 -1.49 7.23
N SER A 66 -9.64 -0.82 6.16
CA SER A 66 -9.53 0.64 6.04
C SER A 66 -8.62 1.32 7.07
N ALA A 67 -7.89 0.55 7.88
CA ALA A 67 -7.09 1.10 8.98
C ALA A 67 -5.67 1.49 8.59
N LEU A 68 -5.17 0.97 7.48
CA LEU A 68 -3.87 1.29 6.92
C LEU A 68 -4.03 1.79 5.50
N LEU A 69 -3.11 2.67 5.12
CA LEU A 69 -2.85 3.03 3.74
C LEU A 69 -1.40 2.72 3.44
N VAL A 70 -1.11 2.17 2.26
CA VAL A 70 0.25 2.05 1.77
C VAL A 70 0.45 2.91 0.54
N THR A 71 1.64 3.46 0.40
CA THR A 71 2.08 4.22 -0.78
C THR A 71 3.42 3.69 -1.23
N ALA A 72 3.62 3.57 -2.54
CA ALA A 72 4.86 3.12 -3.17
C ALA A 72 5.41 4.18 -4.11
N SER A 73 6.73 4.32 -4.14
CA SER A 73 7.40 5.43 -4.80
C SER A 73 8.64 5.00 -5.57
N TYR A 74 9.04 5.83 -6.52
CA TYR A 74 10.31 5.69 -7.23
C TYR A 74 11.55 5.80 -6.34
N ASP A 75 11.41 6.21 -5.07
CA ASP A 75 12.47 6.17 -4.05
C ASP A 75 12.74 4.78 -3.45
N ALA A 76 12.20 3.72 -4.08
CA ALA A 76 12.34 2.33 -3.67
C ALA A 76 11.73 2.01 -2.29
N CYS A 77 10.90 2.89 -1.74
CA CYS A 77 10.26 2.71 -0.45
C CYS A 77 8.74 2.54 -0.59
N VAL A 78 8.20 1.63 0.23
CA VAL A 78 6.78 1.61 0.57
C VAL A 78 6.63 2.24 1.95
N ILE A 79 5.74 3.20 2.08
CA ILE A 79 5.39 3.78 3.37
C ILE A 79 4.00 3.31 3.77
N MET A 80 3.86 2.86 5.02
CA MET A 80 2.58 2.52 5.63
C MET A 80 2.16 3.64 6.56
N TRP A 81 0.92 4.08 6.40
CA TRP A 81 0.34 5.22 7.08
C TRP A 81 -0.87 4.79 7.88
N ASP A 82 -1.11 5.50 8.98
CA ASP A 82 -2.45 5.63 9.54
C ASP A 82 -3.18 6.75 8.77
N PRO A 83 -4.22 6.45 7.97
CA PRO A 83 -4.91 7.45 7.17
C PRO A 83 -5.71 8.46 8.02
N TYR A 84 -6.06 8.11 9.27
CA TYR A 84 -6.81 8.97 10.19
C TYR A 84 -5.93 9.98 10.89
N THR A 85 -4.67 9.65 11.20
CA THR A 85 -3.75 10.58 11.87
C THR A 85 -2.75 11.21 10.91
N GLY A 86 -2.49 10.57 9.76
CA GLY A 86 -1.39 10.93 8.87
C GLY A 86 -0.01 10.46 9.37
N GLU A 87 0.03 9.66 10.44
CA GLU A 87 1.26 9.15 11.03
C GLU A 87 1.89 8.09 10.12
N GLN A 88 3.19 8.22 9.87
CA GLN A 88 3.99 7.19 9.23
C GLN A 88 4.29 6.07 10.23
N LEU A 89 3.66 4.92 10.05
CA LEU A 89 3.77 3.78 10.96
C LEU A 89 5.01 2.92 10.67
N ARG A 90 5.35 2.76 9.39
CA ARG A 90 6.48 1.92 8.96
C ARG A 90 6.92 2.26 7.54
N THR A 91 8.20 2.03 7.27
CA THR A 91 8.76 2.08 5.92
C THR A 91 9.40 0.74 5.60
N LEU A 92 9.10 0.22 4.42
CA LEU A 92 9.72 -0.96 3.82
C LEU A 92 10.58 -0.48 2.66
N ARG A 93 11.87 -0.82 2.66
CA ARG A 93 12.80 -0.42 1.60
C ARG A 93 13.13 -1.63 0.73
N HIS A 94 13.03 -1.46 -0.57
CA HIS A 94 13.57 -2.42 -1.53
C HIS A 94 15.09 -2.30 -1.50
N VAL A 95 15.76 -3.38 -1.12
CA VAL A 95 17.20 -3.53 -1.28
C VAL A 95 17.44 -4.36 -2.54
N PRO A 96 18.24 -3.88 -3.50
CA PRO A 96 18.61 -4.66 -4.68
C PRO A 96 19.29 -5.97 -4.25
N LEU A 97 18.83 -7.11 -4.79
CA LEU A 97 19.42 -8.41 -4.50
C LEU A 97 20.61 -8.75 -5.43
N HIS A 98 20.73 -8.05 -6.56
CA HIS A 98 21.85 -8.20 -7.49
C HIS A 98 22.38 -6.82 -7.88
N SER A 99 23.63 -6.51 -7.50
CA SER A 99 24.38 -5.38 -8.06
C SER A 99 25.00 -5.84 -9.39
N THR A 100 24.30 -5.66 -10.51
CA THR A 100 24.95 -5.81 -11.81
C THR A 100 25.78 -4.55 -12.08
N LEU A 101 27.06 -4.78 -12.35
CA LEU A 101 28.23 -3.88 -12.45
C LEU A 101 28.16 -2.73 -13.47
N ASP A 102 27.01 -2.09 -13.71
CA ASP A 102 26.93 -0.89 -14.56
C ASP A 102 26.56 0.35 -13.73
N SER A 103 27.60 0.96 -13.16
CA SER A 103 27.62 2.15 -12.30
C SER A 103 27.17 3.47 -12.95
N SER A 104 26.36 3.39 -14.01
CA SER A 104 25.70 4.54 -14.65
C SER A 104 24.16 4.53 -14.50
N SER A 105 23.57 3.47 -13.93
CA SER A 105 22.11 3.25 -13.90
C SER A 105 21.51 2.97 -12.50
N GLU A 106 22.25 3.28 -11.43
CA GLU A 106 21.90 2.87 -10.05
C GLU A 106 20.61 3.49 -9.49
N ILE A 107 20.10 4.59 -10.05
CA ILE A 107 18.93 5.30 -9.48
C ILE A 107 17.60 4.63 -9.85
N HIS A 108 17.52 3.93 -10.99
CA HIS A 108 16.24 3.42 -11.50
C HIS A 108 16.02 1.93 -11.32
N THR A 109 17.02 1.15 -10.88
CA THR A 109 16.87 -0.31 -10.79
C THR A 109 15.95 -0.75 -9.66
N SER A 110 15.64 0.09 -8.67
CA SER A 110 14.80 -0.28 -7.52
C SER A 110 13.51 0.54 -7.38
N SER A 111 13.21 1.41 -8.35
CA SER A 111 12.01 2.23 -8.31
C SER A 111 10.76 1.36 -8.32
N LEU A 112 9.88 1.56 -7.35
CA LEU A 112 8.63 0.81 -7.26
C LEU A 112 7.69 1.19 -8.39
N ARG A 113 6.77 0.29 -8.71
CA ARG A 113 5.73 0.50 -9.72
C ARG A 113 4.34 0.29 -9.15
N SER A 114 4.19 -0.71 -8.29
CA SER A 114 2.89 -1.06 -7.73
C SER A 114 3.04 -1.65 -6.35
N VAL A 115 2.04 -1.39 -5.52
CA VAL A 115 1.82 -2.03 -4.23
C VAL A 115 0.33 -2.37 -4.10
N CYS A 116 0.02 -3.52 -3.53
CA CYS A 116 -1.35 -3.87 -3.16
C CYS A 116 -1.39 -4.73 -1.90
N PHE A 117 -2.48 -4.62 -1.14
CA PHE A 117 -2.76 -5.49 -0.02
C PHE A 117 -3.31 -6.84 -0.46
N SER A 118 -2.95 -7.87 0.30
CA SER A 118 -3.68 -9.14 0.31
C SER A 118 -5.10 -8.96 0.86
N PRO A 119 -6.08 -9.75 0.40
CA PRO A 119 -7.47 -9.63 0.84
C PRO A 119 -7.66 -9.96 2.33
N GLU A 120 -6.81 -10.80 2.90
CA GLU A 120 -6.77 -11.02 4.34
C GLU A 120 -6.24 -9.79 5.10
N GLY A 121 -5.36 -8.98 4.50
CA GLY A 121 -4.71 -7.85 5.17
C GLY A 121 -3.51 -8.27 6.02
N LEU A 122 -2.82 -9.35 5.65
CA LEU A 122 -1.61 -9.86 6.32
C LEU A 122 -0.33 -9.59 5.50
N TYR A 123 -0.47 -9.55 4.19
CA TYR A 123 0.62 -9.35 3.24
C TYR A 123 0.43 -8.14 2.34
N LEU A 124 1.56 -7.64 1.84
CA LEU A 124 1.66 -6.72 0.71
C LEU A 124 2.38 -7.41 -0.44
N ALA A 125 1.97 -7.13 -1.67
CA ALA A 125 2.74 -7.45 -2.86
C ALA A 125 3.28 -6.15 -3.45
N THR A 126 4.55 -6.15 -3.84
CA THR A 126 5.18 -5.02 -4.50
C THR A 126 5.93 -5.45 -5.75
N VAL A 127 5.92 -4.58 -6.75
CA VAL A 127 6.64 -4.76 -8.01
C VAL A 127 7.55 -3.55 -8.22
N ALA A 128 8.79 -3.79 -8.60
CA ALA A 128 9.80 -2.77 -8.87
C ALA A 128 10.56 -3.07 -10.17
N ASP A 129 11.37 -2.11 -10.63
CA ASP A 129 12.20 -2.23 -11.84
C ASP A 129 13.29 -3.30 -11.75
N ASP A 130 13.60 -3.79 -10.55
CA ASP A 130 14.58 -4.86 -10.33
C ASP A 130 14.07 -6.24 -10.75
N ARG A 131 12.95 -6.28 -11.49
CA ARG A 131 12.42 -7.50 -12.10
C ARG A 131 11.99 -8.54 -11.07
N LEU A 132 11.59 -8.08 -9.87
CA LEU A 132 11.12 -8.94 -8.80
C LEU A 132 9.75 -8.50 -8.30
N LEU A 133 8.84 -9.48 -8.22
CA LEU A 133 7.70 -9.44 -7.31
C LEU A 133 8.21 -9.75 -5.90
N ARG A 134 7.85 -8.93 -4.92
CA ARG A 134 8.11 -9.19 -3.50
C ARG A 134 6.81 -9.32 -2.73
N ILE A 135 6.76 -10.32 -1.86
CA ILE A 135 5.68 -10.50 -0.90
C ILE A 135 6.21 -10.16 0.49
N TRP A 136 5.54 -9.26 1.19
CA TRP A 136 5.91 -8.78 2.52
C TRP A 136 4.85 -9.22 3.50
N ALA A 137 5.23 -9.86 4.60
CA ALA A 137 4.31 -9.96 5.74
C ALA A 137 4.36 -8.66 6.53
N LEU A 138 3.21 -8.14 6.96
CA LEU A 138 3.10 -6.89 7.71
C LEU A 138 3.96 -6.87 8.99
N GLU A 139 4.14 -8.05 9.61
CA GLU A 139 4.92 -8.23 10.82
C GLU A 139 6.42 -7.97 10.59
N PHE A 140 6.94 -8.32 9.41
CA PHE A 140 8.36 -8.24 9.08
C PHE A 140 8.71 -6.98 8.28
N ARG A 141 9.99 -6.58 8.38
CA ARG A 141 10.55 -5.49 7.57
C ARG A 141 11.26 -5.97 6.32
N SER A 142 11.44 -7.29 6.19
CA SER A 142 11.99 -7.95 5.01
C SER A 142 10.88 -8.70 4.28
N PRO A 143 11.00 -8.87 2.95
CA PRO A 143 10.07 -9.71 2.21
C PRO A 143 10.20 -11.17 2.65
N VAL A 144 9.08 -11.89 2.62
CA VAL A 144 8.99 -13.33 2.95
C VAL A 144 9.10 -14.21 1.71
N ALA A 145 8.85 -13.66 0.52
CA ALA A 145 9.01 -14.36 -0.74
C ALA A 145 9.35 -13.38 -1.88
N PHE A 146 9.97 -13.94 -2.91
CA PHE A 146 10.34 -13.27 -4.14
C PHE A 146 9.91 -14.11 -5.33
N ALA A 147 9.55 -13.47 -6.44
CA ALA A 147 9.39 -14.16 -7.71
C ALA A 147 9.99 -13.32 -8.86
N PRO A 148 10.83 -13.93 -9.72
CA PRO A 148 11.43 -13.22 -10.85
C PRO A 148 10.40 -12.98 -11.94
N MET A 149 10.31 -11.75 -12.45
CA MET A 149 9.38 -11.36 -13.51
C MET A 149 10.08 -10.43 -14.52
N THR A 150 9.48 -10.19 -15.69
CA THR A 150 10.05 -9.23 -16.66
C THR A 150 9.26 -7.93 -16.64
N ASN A 151 9.96 -6.80 -16.51
CA ASN A 151 9.42 -5.44 -16.68
C ASN A 151 8.04 -5.19 -16.03
N GLY A 152 7.88 -5.54 -14.75
CA GLY A 152 6.61 -5.40 -14.05
C GLY A 152 6.09 -3.98 -13.92
N LEU A 153 4.78 -3.80 -14.06
CA LEU A 153 4.09 -2.50 -13.96
C LEU A 153 3.06 -2.44 -12.85
N CYS A 154 2.23 -3.48 -12.74
CA CYS A 154 1.14 -3.52 -11.78
C CYS A 154 1.03 -4.90 -11.14
N CYS A 155 0.51 -4.94 -9.92
CA CYS A 155 0.17 -6.18 -9.25
C CYS A 155 -1.19 -6.06 -8.55
N MET A 156 -1.89 -7.19 -8.45
CA MET A 156 -3.11 -7.30 -7.65
C MET A 156 -3.19 -8.69 -7.04
N TYR A 157 -3.69 -8.78 -5.81
CA TYR A 157 -4.10 -10.06 -5.26
C TYR A 157 -5.42 -10.51 -5.85
N PHE A 158 -5.57 -11.82 -6.01
CA PHE A 158 -6.87 -12.42 -6.22
C PHE A 158 -7.75 -12.20 -4.98
N PRO A 159 -9.03 -11.78 -5.08
CA PRO A 159 -9.87 -11.46 -3.93
C PRO A 159 -10.07 -12.61 -2.92
N HIS A 160 -9.98 -13.86 -3.39
CA HIS A 160 -10.06 -15.05 -2.54
C HIS A 160 -8.69 -15.55 -2.06
N GLY A 161 -7.64 -14.78 -2.31
CA GLY A 161 -6.26 -15.08 -1.92
C GLY A 161 -5.59 -16.16 -2.78
N GLY A 162 -4.36 -16.50 -2.40
CA GLY A 162 -3.60 -17.61 -2.99
C GLY A 162 -2.95 -17.35 -4.34
N PHE A 163 -3.34 -16.30 -5.06
CA PHE A 163 -2.68 -15.88 -6.29
C PHE A 163 -2.47 -14.36 -6.32
N ILE A 164 -1.39 -13.95 -6.97
CA ILE A 164 -1.12 -12.57 -7.36
C ILE A 164 -1.05 -12.54 -8.88
N ALA A 165 -1.76 -11.61 -9.51
CA ALA A 165 -1.60 -11.32 -10.93
C ALA A 165 -0.70 -10.10 -11.08
N THR A 166 0.21 -10.14 -12.05
CA THR A 166 1.11 -9.03 -12.36
C THR A 166 1.07 -8.72 -13.85
N GLY A 167 0.91 -7.44 -14.20
CA GLY A 167 1.02 -6.96 -15.57
C GLY A 167 2.43 -6.45 -15.88
N THR A 168 2.92 -6.73 -17.08
CA THR A 168 4.27 -6.34 -17.53
C THR A 168 4.23 -5.34 -18.68
N ARG A 169 5.32 -4.57 -18.87
CA ARG A 169 5.50 -3.70 -20.05
C ARG A 169 5.54 -4.49 -21.36
N ASP A 170 5.86 -5.77 -21.28
CA ASP A 170 5.97 -6.67 -22.42
C ASP A 170 4.59 -7.14 -22.94
N GLY A 171 3.49 -6.66 -22.33
CA GLY A 171 2.13 -7.02 -22.74
C GLY A 171 1.65 -8.36 -22.19
N HIS A 172 2.27 -8.86 -21.11
CA HIS A 172 1.90 -10.12 -20.48
C HIS A 172 1.24 -9.91 -19.11
N VAL A 173 0.35 -10.85 -18.75
CA VAL A 173 -0.14 -11.02 -17.39
C VAL A 173 0.41 -12.34 -16.86
N GLN A 174 1.13 -12.27 -15.75
CA GLN A 174 1.74 -13.41 -15.09
C GLN A 174 1.01 -13.67 -13.77
N PHE A 175 0.86 -14.94 -13.41
CA PHE A 175 0.24 -15.36 -12.15
C PHE A 175 1.26 -16.02 -11.25
N TRP A 176 1.21 -15.67 -9.98
CA TRP A 176 2.12 -16.15 -8.94
C TRP A 176 1.32 -16.76 -7.82
N THR A 177 1.77 -17.87 -7.27
CA THR A 177 1.22 -18.40 -6.02
C THR A 177 1.60 -17.47 -4.87
N ALA A 178 0.63 -17.12 -4.04
CA ALA A 178 0.85 -16.35 -2.81
C ALA A 178 0.65 -17.23 -1.57
N PRO A 179 1.31 -16.91 -0.45
CA PRO A 179 1.08 -17.61 0.81
C PRO A 179 -0.41 -17.66 1.16
N ARG A 180 -0.94 -18.86 1.39
CA ARG A 180 -2.29 -19.04 1.95
C ARG A 180 -2.15 -19.28 3.44
N VAL A 181 -2.23 -18.22 4.23
CA VAL A 181 -2.14 -18.33 5.68
C VAL A 181 -3.52 -18.10 6.29
N LEU A 182 -3.94 -19.05 7.13
CA LEU A 182 -5.13 -18.88 7.95
C LEU A 182 -4.88 -17.75 8.94
N SER A 183 -5.69 -16.70 8.85
CA SER A 183 -5.60 -15.57 9.76
C SER A 183 -5.79 -16.03 11.20
N SER A 184 -4.88 -15.60 12.09
CA SER A 184 -5.03 -15.86 13.52
C SER A 184 -6.30 -15.19 14.05
N LEU A 185 -6.90 -15.76 15.11
CA LEU A 185 -8.05 -15.14 15.79
C LEU A 185 -7.73 -13.69 16.21
N LYS A 186 -6.51 -13.46 16.69
CA LYS A 186 -6.00 -12.12 17.03
C LYS A 186 -6.11 -11.15 15.84
N HIS A 187 -5.67 -11.57 14.65
CA HIS A 187 -5.78 -10.76 13.44
C HIS A 187 -7.23 -10.54 13.02
N LEU A 188 -8.05 -11.59 13.01
CA LEU A 188 -9.47 -11.49 12.66
C LEU A 188 -10.21 -10.52 13.58
N CYS A 189 -9.93 -10.55 14.89
CA CYS A 189 -10.49 -9.59 15.84
C CYS A 189 -10.04 -8.15 15.55
N ARG A 190 -8.75 -7.93 15.24
CA ARG A 190 -8.27 -6.60 14.85
C ARG A 190 -9.00 -6.11 13.60
N LYS A 191 -9.01 -6.92 12.55
CA LYS A 191 -9.64 -6.62 11.27
C LYS A 191 -11.12 -6.27 11.44
N ALA A 192 -11.85 -7.09 12.17
CA ALA A 192 -13.27 -6.88 12.44
C ALA A 192 -13.53 -5.55 13.16
N LEU A 193 -12.79 -5.27 14.25
CA LEU A 193 -12.96 -4.02 14.99
C LEU A 193 -12.56 -2.79 14.16
N ARG A 194 -11.48 -2.90 13.39
CA ARG A 194 -10.93 -1.81 12.59
C ARG A 194 -11.75 -1.46 11.36
N THR A 195 -12.53 -2.41 10.85
CA THR A 195 -13.52 -2.16 9.79
C THR A 195 -14.58 -1.13 10.22
N PHE A 196 -14.87 -1.03 11.53
CA PHE A 196 -15.91 -0.11 12.04
C PHE A 196 -15.37 1.05 12.87
N LEU A 197 -14.16 0.93 13.42
CA LEU A 197 -13.59 1.92 14.33
C LEU A 197 -12.40 2.64 13.70
N THR A 198 -12.50 3.96 13.59
CA THR A 198 -11.40 4.85 13.22
C THR A 198 -10.30 4.85 14.28
N THR A 199 -9.08 5.30 13.95
CA THR A 199 -7.97 5.37 14.94
C THR A 199 -8.36 6.16 16.18
N TYR A 200 -9.02 7.31 16.00
CA TYR A 200 -9.46 8.13 17.13
C TYR A 200 -10.46 7.41 18.04
N GLN A 201 -11.41 6.67 17.46
CA GLN A 201 -12.37 5.89 18.24
C GLN A 201 -11.70 4.76 19.03
N VAL A 202 -10.75 4.05 18.42
CA VAL A 202 -9.96 3.02 19.14
C VAL A 202 -9.18 3.63 20.30
N LEU A 203 -8.57 4.80 20.10
CA LEU A 203 -7.81 5.48 21.15
C LEU A 203 -8.70 5.95 22.32
N ALA A 204 -9.98 6.22 22.07
CA ALA A 204 -10.97 6.60 23.09
C ALA A 204 -11.51 5.41 23.90
N LEU A 205 -11.36 4.17 23.45
CA LEU A 205 -11.90 3.00 24.15
C LEU A 205 -11.30 2.82 25.58
N PRO A 206 -12.08 2.36 26.56
CA PRO A 206 -11.61 2.08 27.92
C PRO A 206 -10.88 0.71 28.01
N ILE A 207 -9.87 0.51 27.16
CA ILE A 207 -9.10 -0.74 27.07
C ILE A 207 -7.61 -0.52 27.37
N PRO A 208 -6.85 -1.57 27.75
CA PRO A 208 -5.42 -1.46 28.03
C PRO A 208 -4.62 -0.89 26.85
N ARG A 209 -3.57 -0.11 27.16
CA ARG A 209 -2.73 0.56 26.15
C ARG A 209 -2.16 -0.39 25.09
N LYS A 210 -1.66 -1.56 25.50
CA LYS A 210 -1.13 -2.57 24.56
C LYS A 210 -2.17 -3.03 23.53
N LEU A 211 -3.45 -3.12 23.94
CA LEU A 211 -4.52 -3.48 23.03
C LEU A 211 -4.83 -2.34 22.05
N LYS A 212 -4.79 -1.08 22.51
CA LYS A 212 -4.89 0.09 21.62
C LYS A 212 -3.77 0.09 20.58
N GLU A 213 -2.52 -0.11 21.01
CA GLU A 213 -1.34 -0.15 20.13
C GLU A 213 -1.43 -1.29 19.10
N PHE A 214 -1.99 -2.44 19.48
CA PHE A 214 -2.25 -3.53 18.56
C PHE A 214 -3.34 -3.19 17.54
N LEU A 215 -4.46 -2.60 17.99
CA LEU A 215 -5.57 -2.23 17.12
C LEU A 215 -5.20 -1.09 16.15
N THR A 216 -4.36 -0.14 16.58
CA THR A 216 -3.89 0.97 15.73
C THR A 216 -2.62 0.64 14.94
N TYR A 217 -2.25 -0.64 14.78
CA TYR A 217 -1.08 -1.07 14.01
C TYR A 217 0.26 -0.40 14.41
N ARG A 218 0.39 0.03 15.68
CA ARG A 218 1.67 0.50 16.23
C ARG A 218 2.53 -0.67 16.69
N THR A 219 1.90 -1.80 16.94
CA THR A 219 2.53 -3.10 17.13
C THR A 219 1.98 -4.05 16.08
N PHE A 220 2.87 -4.73 15.37
CA PHE A 220 2.52 -5.65 14.29
C PHE A 220 2.45 -7.07 14.83
#